data_AF-A0A2E2RJ46-F1
#
_entry.id   AF-A0A2E2RJ46-F1
#
_cell.length_a   1.000
_cell.length_b   1.000
_cell.length_c   1.000
_cell.angle_alpha   90.00
_cell.angle_beta   90.00
_cell.angle_gamma   90.00
#
_symmetry.space_group_name_H-M   'P 1'
#
loop_
_entity.id
_entity.type
_entity.pdbx_description
1 polymer ?
#
loop_
_entity_poly.entity_id
_entity_poly.type
_entity_poly.pdbx_seq_one_letter_code
_entity_poly.pdbx_strand_id
1 'polypeptide(L)'
;MESDFEERKFCEIGDILHVFGLRLRLSQEDILKKDFKEVVEECKRYIDDLYEARRLEPSDRLNLGRSEWNFGGYKGLGFAGDGDPEIGPLLNEIKAYLYDAKDRALEATFIENSESLLEQMKKDAEAFSRKVTSSHEGDGQFALIPVFSGIAPEKFIEALLETPKSNWKTIGRALSYRYDGVAFHNGLDRELKWIEKIVDIVDDLASKEVDEITASRLRKLFLGDLRANILARKNQLADGD
;
A
#
# COMPACT_ATOMS: atom_id res chain seq x y z
N MET A 1 2.76 -13.72 29.80
CA MET A 1 3.71 -13.16 28.81
C MET A 1 4.26 -14.27 27.90
N GLU A 2 5.17 -15.15 28.36
CA GLU A 2 5.71 -16.22 27.48
C GLU A 2 4.64 -17.17 26.92
N SER A 3 3.73 -17.67 27.78
CA SER A 3 2.58 -18.47 27.33
C SER A 3 1.68 -17.72 26.34
N ASP A 4 1.52 -16.40 26.50
CA ASP A 4 0.71 -15.60 25.58
C ASP A 4 1.42 -15.35 24.25
N PHE A 5 2.76 -15.30 24.26
CA PHE A 5 3.60 -15.24 23.07
C PHE A 5 3.52 -16.56 22.29
N GLU A 6 3.60 -17.70 22.96
CA GLU A 6 3.45 -19.02 22.32
C GLU A 6 2.08 -19.18 21.65
N GLU A 7 1.02 -18.66 22.28
CA GLU A 7 -0.35 -18.69 21.76
C GLU A 7 -0.67 -17.60 20.72
N ARG A 8 0.30 -16.78 20.33
CA ARG A 8 0.12 -15.66 19.38
C ARG A 8 -0.99 -14.70 19.78
N LYS A 9 -1.13 -14.36 21.06
CA LYS A 9 -2.25 -13.51 21.56
C LYS A 9 -2.12 -12.04 21.21
N PHE A 10 -0.90 -11.54 21.05
CA PHE A 10 -0.65 -10.13 20.71
C PHE A 10 -0.80 -9.92 19.19
N CYS A 11 -1.70 -9.03 18.80
CA CYS A 11 -1.95 -8.67 17.40
C CYS A 11 -1.70 -7.17 17.11
N GLU A 12 -1.79 -6.31 18.13
CA GLU A 12 -1.48 -4.88 17.98
C GLU A 12 0.03 -4.67 17.84
N ILE A 13 0.43 -3.85 16.88
CA ILE A 13 1.86 -3.64 16.53
C ILE A 13 2.70 -3.21 17.73
N GLY A 14 2.18 -2.29 18.54
CA GLY A 14 2.90 -1.78 19.69
C GLY A 14 3.05 -2.79 20.81
N ASP A 15 2.02 -3.61 21.03
CA ASP A 15 2.06 -4.69 22.01
C ASP A 15 3.05 -5.78 21.59
N ILE A 16 3.07 -6.12 20.29
CA ILE A 16 4.06 -7.03 19.69
C ILE A 16 5.49 -6.51 19.92
N LEU A 17 5.76 -5.24 19.61
CA LEU A 17 7.09 -4.64 19.78
C LEU A 17 7.52 -4.53 21.24
N HIS A 18 6.59 -4.25 22.16
CA HIS A 18 6.85 -4.27 23.60
C HIS A 18 7.28 -5.66 24.08
N VAL A 19 6.56 -6.70 23.66
CA VAL A 19 6.88 -8.09 24.01
C VAL A 19 8.22 -8.51 23.41
N PHE A 20 8.49 -8.17 22.16
CA PHE A 20 9.73 -8.54 21.48
C PHE A 20 10.95 -7.86 22.13
N GLY A 21 10.86 -6.55 22.42
CA GLY A 21 11.90 -5.84 23.16
C GLY A 21 12.12 -6.41 24.55
N LEU A 22 11.05 -6.80 25.25
CA LEU A 22 11.16 -7.43 26.56
C LEU A 22 11.86 -8.79 26.50
N ARG A 23 11.57 -9.62 25.50
CA ARG A 23 12.27 -10.91 25.30
C ARG A 23 13.77 -10.72 25.07
N LEU A 24 14.15 -9.74 24.25
CA LEU A 24 15.57 -9.41 24.04
C LEU A 24 16.25 -8.99 25.34
N ARG A 25 15.59 -8.13 26.14
CA ARG A 25 16.12 -7.73 27.46
C ARG A 25 16.22 -8.91 28.44
N LEU A 26 15.24 -9.81 28.47
CA LEU A 26 15.30 -11.00 29.33
C LEU A 26 16.40 -11.97 28.91
N SER A 27 16.71 -12.04 27.61
CA SER A 27 17.85 -12.81 27.09
C SER A 27 19.19 -12.19 27.51
N GLN A 28 19.30 -10.85 27.46
CA GLN A 28 20.50 -10.13 27.93
C GLN A 28 20.81 -10.38 29.41
N GLU A 29 19.77 -10.45 30.25
CA GLU A 29 19.88 -10.72 31.69
C GLU A 29 19.99 -12.23 32.03
N ASP A 30 20.11 -13.11 31.01
CA ASP A 30 20.13 -14.59 31.15
C ASP A 30 18.90 -15.17 31.90
N ILE A 31 17.80 -14.41 31.95
CA ILE A 31 16.53 -14.83 32.53
C ILE A 31 15.79 -15.72 31.52
N LEU A 32 15.79 -15.30 30.26
CA LEU A 32 15.36 -16.12 29.15
C LEU A 32 16.58 -16.90 28.67
N LYS A 33 16.60 -18.22 28.93
CA LYS A 33 17.69 -19.15 28.56
C LYS A 33 17.74 -19.40 27.04
N LYS A 34 17.84 -18.33 26.26
CA LYS A 34 17.91 -18.30 24.81
C LYS A 34 18.89 -17.20 24.42
N ASP A 35 19.66 -17.45 23.37
CA ASP A 35 20.52 -16.40 22.83
C ASP A 35 19.69 -15.37 22.02
N PHE A 36 20.31 -14.24 21.70
CA PHE A 36 19.64 -13.19 20.92
C PHE A 36 19.17 -13.66 19.54
N LYS A 37 19.92 -14.53 18.88
CA LYS A 37 19.60 -15.03 17.55
C LYS A 37 18.34 -15.89 17.59
N GLU A 38 18.23 -16.76 18.59
CA GLU A 38 17.05 -17.58 18.83
C GLU A 38 15.81 -16.70 19.08
N VAL A 39 15.96 -15.64 19.89
CA VAL A 39 14.86 -14.70 20.16
C VAL A 39 14.41 -13.97 18.88
N VAL A 40 15.34 -13.46 18.08
CA VAL A 40 15.00 -12.78 16.81
C VAL A 40 14.25 -13.71 15.86
N GLU A 41 14.72 -14.95 15.69
CA GLU A 41 14.08 -15.91 14.78
C GLU A 41 12.70 -16.35 15.28
N GLU A 42 12.50 -16.45 16.60
CA GLU A 42 11.17 -16.69 17.17
C GLU A 42 10.21 -15.52 16.95
N CYS A 43 10.69 -14.28 17.07
CA CYS A 43 9.91 -13.09 16.77
C CYS A 43 9.53 -13.02 15.29
N LYS A 44 10.44 -13.33 14.36
CA LYS A 44 10.13 -13.41 12.92
C LYS A 44 9.06 -14.46 12.61
N ARG A 45 9.22 -15.66 13.16
CA ARG A 45 8.20 -16.72 13.05
C ARG A 45 6.85 -16.29 13.62
N TYR A 46 6.84 -15.57 14.74
CA TYR A 46 5.62 -15.03 15.31
C TYR A 46 4.89 -14.12 14.31
N ILE A 47 5.65 -13.26 13.61
CA ILE A 47 5.13 -12.36 12.58
C ILE A 47 4.58 -13.15 11.39
N ASP A 48 5.31 -14.16 10.91
CA ASP A 48 4.85 -15.02 9.81
C ASP A 48 3.58 -15.78 10.17
N ASP A 49 3.48 -16.35 11.37
CA ASP A 49 2.27 -17.04 11.84
C ASP A 49 1.05 -16.09 11.85
N LEU A 50 1.24 -14.84 12.26
CA LEU A 50 0.17 -13.83 12.22
C LEU A 50 -0.23 -13.45 10.79
N TYR A 51 0.75 -13.33 9.90
CA TYR A 51 0.53 -13.04 8.49
C TYR A 51 -0.27 -14.14 7.82
N GLU A 52 0.17 -15.40 7.94
CA GLU A 52 -0.50 -16.57 7.35
C GLU A 52 -1.92 -16.76 7.93
N ALA A 53 -2.11 -16.47 9.22
CA ALA A 53 -3.43 -16.51 9.85
C ALA A 53 -4.32 -15.31 9.50
N ARG A 54 -3.86 -14.36 8.69
CA ARG A 54 -4.55 -13.08 8.36
C ARG A 54 -4.96 -12.28 9.60
N ARG A 55 -4.18 -12.39 10.68
CA ARG A 55 -4.37 -11.69 11.97
C ARG A 55 -3.47 -10.47 12.10
N LEU A 56 -2.55 -10.29 11.15
CA LEU A 56 -1.71 -9.10 11.07
C LEU A 56 -2.50 -7.96 10.41
N GLU A 57 -2.66 -6.86 11.13
CA GLU A 57 -3.28 -5.66 10.56
C GLU A 57 -2.44 -5.15 9.38
N PRO A 58 -3.07 -4.80 8.23
CA PRO A 58 -2.38 -4.15 7.13
C PRO A 58 -1.63 -2.88 7.57
N SER A 59 -0.60 -2.54 6.80
CA SER A 59 0.16 -1.30 6.98
C SER A 59 -0.77 -0.08 6.82
N ASP A 60 -0.80 0.82 7.81
CA ASP A 60 -1.52 2.10 7.73
C ASP A 60 -0.60 3.24 7.27
N ARG A 61 0.33 2.93 6.37
CA ARG A 61 1.28 3.90 5.77
C ARG A 61 0.60 5.11 5.12
N LEU A 62 -0.71 5.07 4.97
CA LEU A 62 -1.52 6.05 4.25
C LEU A 62 -2.20 7.06 5.18
N ASN A 63 -2.51 6.71 6.44
CA ASN A 63 -3.02 7.68 7.42
C ASN A 63 -1.92 8.34 8.27
N LEU A 64 -0.69 7.87 8.18
CA LEU A 64 0.37 8.26 9.10
C LEU A 64 1.45 9.04 8.38
N GLY A 65 1.34 10.36 8.43
CA GLY A 65 2.46 11.25 8.17
C GLY A 65 3.58 10.97 9.17
N ARG A 66 4.49 10.04 8.88
CA ARG A 66 5.78 9.75 9.56
C ARG A 66 5.78 9.65 11.10
N SER A 67 4.64 9.74 11.78
CA SER A 67 4.59 9.98 13.23
C SER A 67 4.64 8.69 14.02
N GLU A 68 3.93 7.63 13.64
CA GLU A 68 3.99 6.36 14.39
C GLU A 68 5.26 5.54 14.13
N TRP A 69 6.00 5.86 13.08
CA TRP A 69 7.18 5.12 12.64
C TRP A 69 8.44 5.46 13.45
N ASN A 70 8.43 6.59 14.17
CA ASN A 70 9.62 7.21 14.75
C ASN A 70 9.59 7.38 16.27
N PHE A 71 8.57 6.88 16.97
CA PHE A 71 8.62 6.87 18.42
C PHE A 71 9.24 5.56 18.91
N GLY A 72 10.27 5.68 19.74
CA GLY A 72 10.87 4.58 20.49
C GLY A 72 9.93 3.92 21.50
N GLY A 73 8.61 3.92 21.25
CA GLY A 73 7.57 3.49 22.18
C GLY A 73 6.15 3.51 21.61
N TYR A 74 5.22 2.93 22.37
CA TYR A 74 3.79 2.84 22.07
C TYR A 74 2.94 3.05 23.33
N LYS A 75 1.77 3.71 23.19
CA LYS A 75 0.87 4.08 24.31
C LYS A 75 1.59 4.80 25.47
N GLY A 76 2.58 5.63 25.14
CA GLY A 76 3.36 6.41 26.12
C GLY A 76 4.49 5.63 26.83
N LEU A 77 4.74 4.38 26.43
CA LEU A 77 5.80 3.54 26.98
C LEU A 77 6.89 3.28 25.94
N GLY A 78 8.16 3.43 26.32
CA GLY A 78 9.29 3.10 25.46
C GLY A 78 9.45 1.60 25.23
N PHE A 79 9.93 1.20 24.05
CA PHE A 79 10.27 -0.20 23.77
C PHE A 79 11.53 -0.59 24.52
N ALA A 80 11.53 -1.79 25.12
CA ALA A 80 12.71 -2.31 25.77
C ALA A 80 13.81 -2.59 24.72
N GLY A 81 14.95 -1.89 24.85
CA GLY A 81 16.06 -1.95 23.90
C GLY A 81 16.21 -0.73 22.99
N ASP A 82 15.27 0.21 23.02
CA ASP A 82 15.43 1.49 22.32
C ASP A 82 16.57 2.31 22.92
N GLY A 83 17.56 2.67 22.11
CA GLY A 83 18.79 3.35 22.56
C GLY A 83 19.87 2.46 23.18
N ASP A 84 19.63 1.15 23.30
CA ASP A 84 20.61 0.17 23.77
C ASP A 84 21.58 -0.23 22.63
N PRO A 85 22.92 -0.20 22.83
CA PRO A 85 23.88 -0.53 21.78
C PRO A 85 23.83 -1.99 21.29
N GLU A 86 23.38 -2.92 22.13
CA GLU A 86 23.40 -4.36 21.88
C GLU A 86 22.03 -4.84 21.40
N ILE A 87 20.96 -4.43 22.09
CA ILE A 87 19.58 -4.85 21.76
C ILE A 87 18.97 -3.96 20.66
N GLY A 88 19.31 -2.67 20.62
CA GLY A 88 18.72 -1.71 19.69
C GLY A 88 18.80 -2.14 18.22
N PRO A 89 19.97 -2.60 17.71
CA PRO A 89 20.08 -3.12 16.34
C PRO A 89 19.16 -4.31 16.07
N LEU A 90 19.05 -5.25 17.02
CA LEU A 90 18.20 -6.45 16.90
C LEU A 90 16.71 -6.08 16.90
N LEU A 91 16.31 -5.16 17.77
CA LEU A 91 14.94 -4.66 17.80
C LEU A 91 14.59 -3.93 16.50
N ASN A 92 15.53 -3.16 15.93
CA ASN A 92 15.33 -2.50 14.64
C ASN A 92 15.22 -3.49 13.48
N GLU A 93 15.96 -4.60 13.51
CA GLU A 93 15.79 -5.69 12.54
C GLU A 93 14.38 -6.28 12.62
N ILE A 94 13.89 -6.60 13.83
CA ILE A 94 12.54 -7.15 14.02
C ILE A 94 11.47 -6.13 13.59
N LYS A 95 11.64 -4.85 13.94
CA LYS A 95 10.74 -3.76 13.49
C LYS A 95 10.66 -3.75 11.96
N ALA A 96 11.81 -3.74 11.27
CA ALA A 96 11.85 -3.75 9.81
C ALA A 96 11.12 -4.96 9.22
N TYR A 97 11.31 -6.14 9.79
CA TYR A 97 10.61 -7.36 9.37
C TYR A 97 9.10 -7.31 9.57
N LEU A 98 8.65 -6.80 10.72
CA LEU A 98 7.22 -6.61 11.02
C LEU A 98 6.57 -5.63 10.04
N TYR A 99 7.25 -4.54 9.71
CA TYR A 99 6.76 -3.57 8.75
C TYR A 99 6.67 -4.14 7.34
N ASP A 100 7.67 -4.92 6.90
CA ASP A 100 7.59 -5.64 5.62
C ASP A 100 6.38 -6.60 5.58
N ALA A 101 6.17 -7.37 6.64
CA ALA A 101 5.02 -8.28 6.71
C ALA A 101 3.67 -7.53 6.67
N LYS A 102 3.57 -6.35 7.32
CA LYS A 102 2.37 -5.50 7.25
C LYS A 102 2.17 -4.91 5.84
N ASP A 103 3.24 -4.56 5.14
CA ASP A 103 3.18 -4.11 3.75
C ASP A 103 2.71 -5.25 2.82
N ARG A 104 3.23 -6.47 3.01
CA ARG A 104 2.74 -7.67 2.31
C ARG A 104 1.26 -7.94 2.62
N ALA A 105 0.83 -7.72 3.85
CA ALA A 105 -0.58 -7.88 4.25
C ALA A 105 -1.47 -6.84 3.56
N LEU A 106 -0.99 -5.60 3.46
CA LEU A 106 -1.66 -4.54 2.71
C LEU A 106 -1.75 -4.88 1.21
N GLU A 107 -0.67 -5.35 0.59
CA GLU A 107 -0.66 -5.76 -0.81
C GLU A 107 -1.64 -6.89 -1.11
N ALA A 108 -1.78 -7.86 -0.20
CA ALA A 108 -2.76 -8.93 -0.34
C ALA A 108 -4.19 -8.36 -0.43
N THR A 109 -4.49 -7.27 0.28
CA THR A 109 -5.80 -6.60 0.16
C THR A 109 -6.01 -5.97 -1.23
N PHE A 110 -4.95 -5.59 -1.95
CA PHE A 110 -5.10 -4.99 -3.28
C PHE A 110 -5.64 -6.00 -4.26
N ILE A 111 -5.07 -7.20 -4.28
CA ILE A 111 -5.48 -8.30 -5.15
C ILE A 111 -6.95 -8.67 -4.86
N GLU A 112 -7.32 -8.79 -3.58
CA GLU A 112 -8.70 -9.14 -3.20
C GLU A 112 -9.72 -8.07 -3.63
N ASN A 113 -9.35 -6.79 -3.57
CA ASN A 113 -10.24 -5.69 -3.97
C ASN A 113 -10.20 -5.37 -5.48
N SER A 114 -9.18 -5.84 -6.19
CA SER A 114 -8.92 -5.53 -7.61
C SER A 114 -10.06 -5.96 -8.54
N GLU A 115 -10.53 -7.20 -8.40
CA GLU A 115 -11.61 -7.76 -9.24
C GLU A 115 -12.95 -7.06 -8.97
N SER A 116 -13.23 -6.79 -7.69
CA SER A 116 -14.43 -6.07 -7.26
C SER A 116 -14.48 -4.66 -7.86
N LEU A 117 -13.34 -3.96 -7.89
CA LEU A 117 -13.23 -2.63 -8.49
C LEU A 117 -13.45 -2.64 -10.00
N LEU A 118 -12.89 -3.60 -10.74
CA LEU A 118 -13.12 -3.73 -12.19
C LEU A 118 -14.59 -4.05 -12.50
N GLU A 119 -15.20 -4.94 -11.73
CA GLU A 119 -16.61 -5.28 -11.89
C GLU A 119 -17.51 -4.09 -11.57
N GLN A 120 -17.16 -3.31 -10.54
CA GLN A 120 -17.85 -2.07 -10.20
C GLN A 120 -17.68 -1.01 -11.29
N MET A 121 -16.48 -0.86 -11.88
CA MET A 121 -16.24 0.05 -12.99
C MET A 121 -17.16 -0.24 -14.19
N LYS A 122 -17.39 -1.53 -14.50
CA LYS A 122 -18.29 -1.96 -15.58
C LYS A 122 -19.76 -1.68 -15.29
N LYS A 123 -20.19 -1.86 -14.04
CA LYS A 123 -21.61 -1.71 -13.64
C LYS A 123 -21.99 -0.27 -13.30
N ASP A 124 -21.14 0.45 -12.58
CA ASP A 124 -21.37 1.78 -12.05
C ASP A 124 -20.05 2.56 -11.94
N ALA A 125 -19.75 3.33 -12.98
CA ALA A 125 -18.56 4.15 -13.06
C ALA A 125 -18.51 5.28 -12.01
N GLU A 126 -19.66 5.78 -11.55
CA GLU A 126 -19.71 6.81 -10.51
C GLU A 126 -19.34 6.21 -9.15
N ALA A 127 -19.86 5.02 -8.85
CA ALA A 127 -19.48 4.30 -7.62
C ALA A 127 -18.00 3.91 -7.64
N PHE A 128 -17.48 3.48 -8.78
CA PHE A 128 -16.02 3.27 -8.96
C PHE A 128 -15.26 4.57 -8.67
N SER A 129 -15.65 5.69 -9.28
CA SER A 129 -15.00 6.98 -9.09
C SER A 129 -14.96 7.42 -7.62
N ARG A 130 -16.07 7.24 -6.88
CA ARG A 130 -16.15 7.61 -5.45
C ARG A 130 -15.20 6.82 -4.56
N LYS A 131 -14.91 5.56 -4.90
CA LYS A 131 -13.99 4.71 -4.14
C LYS A 131 -12.52 5.04 -4.36
N VAL A 132 -12.15 5.45 -5.58
CA VAL A 132 -10.74 5.60 -5.99
C VAL A 132 -10.26 7.05 -5.99
N THR A 133 -11.13 8.01 -5.64
CA THR A 133 -10.81 9.44 -5.53
C THR A 133 -11.15 10.00 -4.15
N SER A 134 -10.36 10.95 -3.67
CA SER A 134 -10.55 11.60 -2.36
C SER A 134 -11.62 12.71 -2.38
N SER A 135 -12.63 12.63 -3.24
CA SER A 135 -13.62 13.70 -3.38
C SER A 135 -14.59 13.75 -2.19
N HIS A 136 -15.15 14.94 -1.91
CA HIS A 136 -16.11 15.16 -0.81
C HIS A 136 -17.39 14.29 -0.89
N GLU A 137 -17.67 13.69 -2.05
CA GLU A 137 -18.88 12.92 -2.32
C GLU A 137 -18.68 11.40 -2.18
N GLY A 138 -17.45 10.94 -1.94
CA GLY A 138 -17.10 9.51 -1.81
C GLY A 138 -16.56 9.13 -0.44
N ASP A 139 -16.53 7.83 -0.15
CA ASP A 139 -15.84 7.28 1.03
C ASP A 139 -14.32 7.27 0.84
N GLY A 140 -13.82 7.47 -0.39
CA GLY A 140 -12.40 7.53 -0.71
C GLY A 140 -11.65 6.26 -0.33
N GLN A 141 -12.36 5.12 -0.24
CA GLN A 141 -11.87 3.89 0.39
C GLN A 141 -10.47 3.48 -0.09
N PHE A 142 -10.19 3.65 -1.38
CA PHE A 142 -8.92 3.30 -2.01
C PHE A 142 -8.17 4.50 -2.57
N ALA A 143 -8.56 5.73 -2.24
CA ALA A 143 -8.05 6.93 -2.90
C ALA A 143 -6.54 7.13 -2.72
N LEU A 144 -5.99 6.73 -1.57
CA LEU A 144 -4.56 6.77 -1.27
C LEU A 144 -3.92 5.36 -1.26
N ILE A 145 -4.71 4.31 -1.41
CA ILE A 145 -4.22 2.92 -1.40
C ILE A 145 -3.82 2.54 -2.82
N PRO A 146 -2.59 2.03 -3.07
CA PRO A 146 -2.14 1.64 -4.42
C PRO A 146 -2.80 0.35 -4.96
N VAL A 147 -4.13 0.28 -4.89
CA VAL A 147 -4.97 -0.88 -5.22
C VAL A 147 -4.83 -1.33 -6.69
N PHE A 148 -4.54 -0.40 -7.61
CA PHE A 148 -4.35 -0.73 -9.02
C PHE A 148 -3.04 -1.46 -9.30
N SER A 149 -2.08 -1.45 -8.37
CA SER A 149 -0.88 -2.30 -8.48
C SER A 149 -1.19 -3.79 -8.50
N GLY A 150 -2.36 -4.20 -7.97
CA GLY A 150 -2.88 -5.57 -8.05
C GLY A 150 -3.58 -5.90 -9.38
N ILE A 151 -3.76 -4.94 -10.28
CA ILE A 151 -4.46 -5.11 -11.57
C ILE A 151 -3.44 -5.13 -12.71
N ALA A 152 -3.45 -6.15 -13.55
CA ALA A 152 -2.70 -6.10 -14.81
C ALA A 152 -3.23 -4.95 -15.69
N PRO A 153 -2.39 -4.03 -16.20
CA PRO A 153 -2.83 -2.89 -17.02
C PRO A 153 -3.74 -3.29 -18.18
N GLU A 154 -3.45 -4.41 -18.83
CA GLU A 154 -4.24 -4.96 -19.93
C GLU A 154 -5.66 -5.31 -19.49
N LYS A 155 -5.83 -5.94 -18.32
CA LYS A 155 -7.15 -6.27 -17.76
C LYS A 155 -7.97 -5.02 -17.44
N PHE A 156 -7.33 -3.96 -16.97
CA PHE A 156 -8.02 -2.68 -16.73
C PHE A 156 -8.55 -2.09 -18.03
N ILE A 157 -7.73 -2.11 -19.09
CA ILE A 157 -8.10 -1.58 -20.41
C ILE A 157 -9.21 -2.43 -21.05
N GLU A 158 -9.13 -3.75 -20.97
CA GLU A 158 -10.21 -4.66 -21.40
C GLU A 158 -11.54 -4.29 -20.71
N ALA A 159 -11.52 -4.18 -19.38
CA ALA A 159 -12.71 -3.80 -18.61
C ALA A 159 -13.21 -2.39 -18.96
N LEU A 160 -12.31 -1.43 -19.22
CA LEU A 160 -12.67 -0.07 -19.67
C LEU A 160 -13.39 -0.11 -21.02
N LEU A 161 -12.88 -0.87 -21.99
CA LEU A 161 -13.46 -0.98 -23.33
C LEU A 161 -14.81 -1.70 -23.32
N GLU A 162 -15.04 -2.60 -22.36
CA GLU A 162 -16.35 -3.22 -22.11
C GLU A 162 -17.38 -2.24 -21.53
N THR A 163 -16.95 -1.13 -20.93
CA THR A 163 -17.88 -0.14 -20.37
C THR A 163 -18.54 0.72 -21.45
N PRO A 164 -19.80 1.17 -21.25
CA PRO A 164 -20.43 2.13 -22.15
C PRO A 164 -19.57 3.38 -22.32
N LYS A 165 -19.38 3.86 -23.56
CA LYS A 165 -18.57 5.07 -23.87
C LYS A 165 -19.01 6.32 -23.09
N SER A 166 -20.26 6.40 -22.62
CA SER A 166 -20.75 7.46 -21.74
C SER A 166 -20.02 7.51 -20.39
N ASN A 167 -19.54 6.37 -19.90
CA ASN A 167 -18.88 6.22 -18.61
C ASN A 167 -17.38 6.55 -18.67
N TRP A 168 -16.77 6.52 -19.86
CA TRP A 168 -15.34 6.77 -20.05
C TRP A 168 -14.90 8.12 -19.49
N LYS A 169 -15.76 9.15 -19.60
CA LYS A 169 -15.47 10.47 -19.04
C LYS A 169 -15.32 10.42 -17.52
N THR A 170 -16.22 9.71 -16.83
CA THR A 170 -16.16 9.55 -15.37
C THR A 170 -14.91 8.77 -14.96
N ILE A 171 -14.60 7.67 -15.66
CA ILE A 171 -13.42 6.84 -15.37
C ILE A 171 -12.12 7.61 -15.63
N GLY A 172 -11.97 8.27 -16.79
CA GLY A 172 -10.78 9.07 -17.10
C GLY A 172 -10.57 10.23 -16.13
N ARG A 173 -11.65 10.89 -15.72
CA ARG A 173 -11.61 11.92 -14.68
C ARG A 173 -11.18 11.36 -13.33
N ALA A 174 -11.66 10.17 -12.95
CA ALA A 174 -11.28 9.51 -11.71
C ALA A 174 -9.76 9.21 -11.67
N LEU A 175 -9.21 8.68 -12.77
CA LEU A 175 -7.77 8.46 -12.89
C LEU A 175 -7.00 9.78 -12.82
N SER A 176 -7.45 10.81 -13.54
CA SER A 176 -6.80 12.13 -13.50
C SER A 176 -6.74 12.69 -12.08
N TYR A 177 -7.86 12.67 -11.33
CA TYR A 177 -7.88 13.14 -9.93
C TYR A 177 -7.04 12.28 -8.99
N ARG A 178 -7.05 10.96 -9.18
CA ARG A 178 -6.25 10.04 -8.37
C ARG A 178 -4.76 10.32 -8.50
N TYR A 179 -4.31 10.59 -9.72
CA TYR A 179 -2.91 10.88 -10.02
C TYR A 179 -2.61 12.37 -10.09
N ASP A 180 -3.50 13.22 -9.57
CA ASP A 180 -3.24 14.64 -9.42
C ASP A 180 -2.36 14.90 -8.18
N GLY A 181 -1.55 15.96 -8.26
CA GLY A 181 -0.36 16.21 -7.44
C GLY A 181 -0.43 15.67 -6.01
N VAL A 182 -1.36 16.16 -5.19
CA VAL A 182 -1.40 15.83 -3.75
C VAL A 182 -1.65 14.34 -3.47
N ALA A 183 -2.56 13.69 -4.20
CA ALA A 183 -2.87 12.27 -3.98
C ALA A 183 -1.73 11.38 -4.50
N PHE A 184 -1.14 11.75 -5.64
CA PHE A 184 -0.02 11.01 -6.20
C PHE A 184 1.23 11.05 -5.32
N HIS A 185 1.45 12.17 -4.61
CA HIS A 185 2.56 12.36 -3.68
C HIS A 185 2.43 11.57 -2.36
N ASN A 186 1.24 11.05 -2.03
CA ASN A 186 0.91 10.52 -0.69
C ASN A 186 0.78 8.98 -0.64
N GLY A 187 1.49 8.23 -1.47
CA GLY A 187 1.59 6.76 -1.33
C GLY A 187 1.24 5.93 -2.56
N LEU A 188 1.00 6.57 -3.71
CA LEU A 188 0.68 5.89 -4.97
C LEU A 188 1.92 5.59 -5.84
N ASP A 189 3.14 5.74 -5.32
CA ASP A 189 4.38 5.49 -6.07
C ASP A 189 4.46 4.06 -6.63
N ARG A 190 3.86 3.09 -5.94
CA ARG A 190 3.78 1.69 -6.39
C ARG A 190 2.90 1.53 -7.65
N GLU A 191 2.01 2.48 -7.94
CA GLU A 191 1.21 2.51 -9.17
C GLU A 191 1.88 3.28 -10.31
N LEU A 192 3.04 3.92 -10.11
CA LEU A 192 3.69 4.74 -11.15
C LEU A 192 3.93 3.95 -12.44
N LYS A 193 4.55 2.76 -12.33
CA LYS A 193 4.78 1.88 -13.48
C LYS A 193 3.48 1.37 -14.10
N TRP A 194 2.44 1.20 -13.27
CA TRP A 194 1.13 0.74 -13.72
C TRP A 194 0.46 1.82 -14.58
N ILE A 195 0.39 3.06 -14.10
CA ILE A 195 -0.26 4.15 -14.84
C ILE A 195 0.54 4.56 -16.09
N GLU A 196 1.87 4.47 -16.07
CA GLU A 196 2.71 4.60 -17.27
C GLU A 196 2.29 3.60 -18.34
N LYS A 197 2.15 2.32 -17.96
CA LYS A 197 1.75 1.27 -18.89
C LYS A 197 0.33 1.49 -19.44
N ILE A 198 -0.60 1.97 -18.62
CA ILE A 198 -1.95 2.36 -19.07
C ILE A 198 -1.88 3.44 -20.14
N VAL A 199 -1.10 4.50 -19.91
CA VAL A 199 -0.91 5.60 -20.88
C VAL A 199 -0.33 5.08 -22.20
N ASP A 200 0.65 4.18 -22.15
CA ASP A 200 1.23 3.57 -23.35
C ASP A 200 0.21 2.73 -24.13
N ILE A 201 -0.57 1.88 -23.44
CA ILE A 201 -1.60 1.05 -24.08
C ILE A 201 -2.68 1.93 -24.72
N VAL A 202 -3.13 2.98 -24.03
CA VAL A 202 -4.15 3.89 -24.54
C VAL A 202 -3.66 4.64 -25.78
N ASP A 203 -2.41 5.10 -25.80
CA ASP A 203 -1.86 5.82 -26.96
C ASP A 203 -1.69 4.90 -28.18
N ASP A 204 -1.28 3.64 -27.95
CA ASP A 204 -1.23 2.62 -29.00
C ASP A 204 -2.63 2.31 -29.57
N LEU A 205 -3.63 2.11 -28.69
CA LEU A 205 -5.02 1.91 -29.10
C LEU A 205 -5.55 3.10 -29.89
N ALA A 206 -5.33 4.33 -29.41
CA ALA A 206 -5.78 5.54 -30.08
C ALA A 206 -5.04 5.84 -31.40
N SER A 207 -3.89 5.21 -31.65
CA SER A 207 -3.15 5.34 -32.91
C SER A 207 -3.57 4.30 -33.96
N LYS A 208 -4.12 3.17 -33.51
CA LYS A 208 -4.65 2.08 -34.36
C LYS A 208 -6.15 2.18 -34.61
N GLU A 209 -6.86 2.99 -33.82
CA GLU A 209 -8.29 3.18 -33.93
C GLU A 209 -8.67 3.85 -35.27
N VAL A 210 -9.66 3.27 -35.96
CA VAL A 210 -10.12 3.74 -37.27
C VAL A 210 -11.11 4.89 -37.11
N ASP A 211 -11.91 4.88 -36.04
CA ASP A 211 -12.81 5.99 -35.72
C ASP A 211 -12.06 7.13 -35.03
N GLU A 212 -11.74 8.19 -35.79
CA GLU A 212 -11.05 9.38 -35.31
C GLU A 212 -11.72 10.03 -34.08
N ILE A 213 -13.05 9.91 -33.95
CA ILE A 213 -13.77 10.44 -32.79
C ILE A 213 -13.44 9.62 -31.54
N THR A 214 -13.42 8.29 -31.66
CA THR A 214 -13.05 7.39 -30.56
C THR A 214 -11.57 7.56 -30.20
N ALA A 215 -10.68 7.64 -31.18
CA ALA A 215 -9.26 7.96 -30.97
C ALA A 215 -9.07 9.28 -30.20
N SER A 216 -9.76 10.34 -30.63
CA SER A 216 -9.71 11.66 -29.97
C SER A 216 -10.21 11.59 -28.52
N ARG A 217 -11.29 10.84 -28.26
CA ARG A 217 -11.81 10.64 -26.90
C ARG A 217 -10.81 9.95 -25.98
N LEU A 218 -10.18 8.86 -26.44
CA LEU A 218 -9.15 8.14 -25.68
C LEU A 218 -8.01 9.07 -25.28
N ARG A 219 -7.46 9.81 -26.25
CA ARG A 219 -6.38 10.77 -25.99
C ARG A 219 -6.80 11.84 -24.98
N LYS A 220 -7.97 12.46 -25.17
CA LYS A 220 -8.43 13.55 -24.31
C LYS A 220 -8.75 13.10 -22.88
N LEU A 221 -9.34 11.92 -22.71
CA LEU A 221 -9.82 11.46 -21.40
C LEU A 221 -8.74 10.74 -20.57
N PHE A 222 -7.76 10.12 -21.21
CA PHE A 222 -6.82 9.20 -20.56
C PHE A 222 -5.34 9.54 -20.78
N LEU A 223 -4.99 10.47 -21.68
CA LEU A 223 -3.59 10.89 -21.89
C LEU A 223 -3.29 12.31 -21.41
N GLY A 224 -4.28 13.22 -21.47
CA GLY A 224 -4.11 14.66 -21.25
C GLY A 224 -3.31 15.04 -20.00
N ASP A 225 -3.99 15.28 -18.88
CA ASP A 225 -3.33 15.72 -17.64
C ASP A 225 -2.46 14.61 -17.02
N LEU A 226 -2.81 13.34 -17.28
CA LEU A 226 -2.11 12.17 -16.75
C LEU A 226 -0.63 12.13 -17.13
N ARG A 227 -0.27 12.41 -18.40
CA ARG A 227 1.13 12.43 -18.84
C ARG A 227 1.95 13.50 -18.11
N ALA A 228 1.37 14.69 -17.94
CA ALA A 228 2.02 15.79 -17.24
C ALA A 228 2.26 15.44 -15.77
N ASN A 229 1.27 14.84 -15.10
CA ASN A 229 1.35 14.45 -13.70
C ASN A 229 2.38 13.33 -13.46
N ILE A 230 2.42 12.32 -14.33
CA ILE A 230 3.42 11.24 -14.30
C ILE A 230 4.83 11.82 -14.43
N LEU A 231 5.05 12.70 -15.42
CA LEU A 231 6.36 13.31 -15.64
C LEU A 231 6.80 14.17 -14.44
N ALA A 232 5.89 14.98 -13.90
CA ALA A 232 6.15 15.80 -12.72
C ALA A 232 6.60 14.94 -11.53
N ARG A 233 5.95 13.79 -11.30
CA ARG A 233 6.33 12.88 -10.22
C ARG A 233 7.70 12.24 -10.43
N LYS A 234 8.02 11.82 -11.65
CA LYS A 234 9.33 11.22 -11.97
C LYS A 234 10.48 12.19 -11.69
N ASN A 235 10.32 13.45 -12.07
CA ASN A 235 11.33 14.48 -11.82
C ASN A 235 11.55 14.66 -10.31
N GLN A 236 10.47 14.73 -9.53
CA GLN A 236 10.58 14.83 -8.07
C GLN A 236 11.26 13.61 -7.41
N LEU A 237 11.00 12.40 -7.90
CA LEU A 237 11.67 11.20 -7.39
C LEU A 237 13.16 11.19 -7.75
N ALA A 238 13.53 11.71 -8.93
CA ALA A 238 14.92 11.80 -9.37
C ALA A 238 15.72 12.92 -8.66
N ASP A 239 15.06 13.99 -8.23
CA ASP A 239 15.67 15.10 -7.49
C ASP A 239 15.79 14.83 -5.97
N GLY A 240 15.22 13.70 -5.49
CA GLY A 240 15.17 13.31 -4.07
C GLY A 240 16.17 12.22 -3.64
N ASP A 241 16.97 11.70 -4.58
CA ASP A 241 18.11 10.78 -4.35
C ASP A 241 19.45 11.55 -4.33
#